data_AF-A0A1R2CHI6-F1
#
_entry.id   AF-A0A1R2CHI6-F1
#
_cell.length_a   1.000
_cell.length_b   1.000
_cell.length_c   1.000
_cell.angle_alpha   90.00
_cell.angle_beta   90.00
_cell.angle_gamma   90.00
#
_symmetry.space_group_name_H-M   'P 1'
#
loop_
_entity.id
_entity.type
_entity.pdbx_description
1 polymer ?
#
loop_
_entity_poly.entity_id
_entity_poly.type
_entity_poly.pdbx_seq_one_letter_code
_entity_poly.pdbx_strand_id
1 'polypeptide(L)'
;MQDLTGREIEAFNDQELDEITSKSNMGRAKNTQTESNFDIKNGDYSTCSSYATPKLVIAEITPECCPDNIKAHYFSSKGESKRPPNILKNFIDIPKKSHKRGKVPIVRQREEPKKEYFRIKLIRGHKRALRFVFLKEGFPKTTINKVNKNNQNQIDAWNIFQIFSLQNFDKLKTVSKTDNGPLTDGEANNIKRYGKNYKDVIKGEKTFNNKFCDEYFADQAVSMSFVYYSDVIFSNSIEELCAKFNFRCCVGTLYHNDQCKEKWESLSYYCKTQLVHIDDEIQENNEDIEMCDDEKYIIGNEDENKVEMEIEKSKKV
;
A
#
# COMPACT_ATOMS: atom_id res chain seq x y z
N MET A 1 -26.72 7.88 -27.45
CA MET A 1 -25.45 8.28 -26.78
C MET A 1 -25.13 7.20 -25.79
N GLN A 2 -24.02 6.48 -25.96
CA GLN A 2 -23.62 5.40 -25.05
C GLN A 2 -22.78 6.02 -23.94
N ASP A 3 -23.26 5.91 -22.70
CA ASP A 3 -22.55 6.39 -21.52
C ASP A 3 -21.28 5.55 -21.29
N LEU A 4 -20.13 6.22 -21.34
CA LEU A 4 -18.83 5.64 -21.02
C LEU A 4 -18.80 5.29 -19.54
N THR A 5 -18.68 4.00 -19.23
CA THR A 5 -18.57 3.51 -17.85
C THR A 5 -17.27 4.04 -17.22
N GLY A 6 -17.35 4.60 -16.02
CA GLY A 6 -16.28 5.34 -15.31
C GLY A 6 -14.99 4.59 -14.95
N ARG A 7 -14.63 3.52 -15.68
CA ARG A 7 -13.38 2.75 -15.51
C ARG A 7 -12.35 2.97 -16.63
N GLU A 8 -12.75 3.50 -17.79
CA GLU A 8 -11.80 3.79 -18.89
C GLU A 8 -10.95 5.04 -18.62
N ILE A 9 -11.36 5.87 -17.66
CA ILE A 9 -10.65 7.11 -17.26
C ILE A 9 -9.42 6.80 -16.38
N GLU A 10 -9.37 5.63 -15.73
CA GLU A 10 -8.36 5.36 -14.69
C GLU A 10 -6.99 4.95 -15.25
N ALA A 11 -6.92 4.27 -16.40
CA ALA A 11 -5.65 3.83 -16.99
C ALA A 11 -4.98 4.92 -17.84
N PHE A 12 -5.76 5.80 -18.48
CA PHE A 12 -5.23 6.87 -19.35
C PHE A 12 -4.44 7.95 -18.59
N ASN A 13 -4.74 8.15 -17.31
CA ASN A 13 -4.16 9.27 -16.54
C ASN A 13 -2.80 8.93 -15.90
N ASP A 14 -2.49 7.64 -15.70
CA ASP A 14 -1.22 7.21 -15.11
C ASP A 14 -0.04 7.48 -16.07
N GLN A 15 -0.25 7.28 -17.38
CA GLN A 15 0.74 7.59 -18.42
C GLN A 15 0.98 9.10 -18.54
N GLU A 16 -0.06 9.93 -18.41
CA GLU A 16 0.05 11.40 -18.49
C GLU A 16 0.83 11.98 -17.29
N LEU A 17 0.60 11.46 -16.07
CA LEU A 17 1.34 11.87 -14.87
C LEU A 17 2.83 11.46 -14.93
N ASP A 18 3.13 10.28 -15.47
CA ASP A 18 4.51 9.80 -15.62
C ASP A 18 5.23 10.52 -16.79
N GLU A 19 4.51 10.89 -17.86
CA GLU A 19 5.02 11.73 -18.95
C GLU A 19 5.36 13.16 -18.50
N ILE A 20 4.50 13.79 -17.68
CA ILE A 20 4.77 15.12 -17.10
C ILE A 20 6.03 15.08 -16.22
N THR A 21 6.18 14.02 -15.42
CA THR A 21 7.37 13.81 -14.57
C THR A 21 8.64 13.61 -15.40
N SER A 22 8.53 12.93 -16.55
CA SER A 22 9.66 12.68 -17.45
C SER A 22 10.06 13.94 -18.24
N LYS A 23 9.08 14.75 -18.70
CA LYS A 23 9.31 16.00 -19.46
C LYS A 23 9.90 17.12 -18.58
N SER A 24 9.50 17.22 -17.31
CA SER A 24 10.04 18.20 -16.36
C SER A 24 11.56 18.02 -16.09
N ASN A 25 12.07 16.78 -16.16
CA ASN A 25 13.49 16.50 -15.96
C ASN A 25 14.36 16.80 -17.21
N MET A 26 13.80 16.84 -18.42
CA MET A 26 14.57 17.19 -19.62
C MET A 26 14.72 18.71 -19.84
N GLY A 27 13.87 19.52 -19.20
CA GLY A 27 13.89 20.98 -19.34
C GLY A 27 14.97 21.72 -18.55
N ARG A 28 15.70 21.04 -17.65
CA ARG A 28 16.69 21.68 -16.75
C ARG A 28 18.16 21.46 -17.14
N ALA A 29 18.42 20.72 -18.23
CA ALA A 29 19.77 20.38 -18.69
C ALA A 29 20.23 21.19 -19.92
N LYS A 30 19.49 22.21 -20.36
CA LYS A 30 19.87 23.09 -21.47
C LYS A 30 19.63 24.56 -21.11
N ASN A 31 20.44 25.09 -20.20
CA ASN A 31 20.70 26.53 -20.13
C ASN A 31 22.02 26.75 -19.41
N THR A 32 23.10 26.43 -20.12
CA THR A 32 24.42 27.00 -19.88
C THR A 32 24.97 27.42 -21.22
N GLN A 33 25.37 28.69 -21.29
CA GLN A 33 26.07 29.38 -22.38
C GLN A 33 25.23 29.81 -23.59
N THR A 34 24.74 31.05 -23.55
CA THR A 34 25.00 32.01 -24.64
C THR A 34 24.94 33.43 -24.08
N GLU A 35 26.11 34.05 -23.91
CA GLU A 35 26.21 35.51 -23.77
C GLU A 35 25.96 36.12 -25.15
N SER A 36 24.90 36.92 -25.28
CA SER A 36 24.76 37.83 -26.40
C SER A 36 24.07 39.10 -25.93
N ASN A 37 24.81 40.21 -26.06
CA ASN A 37 24.34 41.58 -25.89
C ASN A 37 23.06 41.83 -26.67
N PHE A 38 22.01 42.30 -25.99
CA PHE A 38 20.86 42.93 -26.62
C PHE A 38 20.47 44.18 -25.84
N ASP A 39 20.59 45.32 -26.53
CA ASP A 39 20.06 46.63 -26.14
C ASP A 39 18.53 46.56 -26.00
N ILE A 40 18.02 46.86 -24.81
CA ILE A 40 16.58 46.98 -24.55
C ILE A 40 16.22 48.46 -24.59
N LYS A 41 15.51 48.85 -25.64
CA LYS A 41 14.77 50.11 -25.70
C LYS A 41 13.58 50.03 -24.73
N ASN A 42 13.45 51.09 -23.93
CA ASN A 42 12.33 51.34 -23.02
C ASN A 42 10.99 51.28 -23.75
N GLY A 43 10.13 50.36 -23.33
CA GLY A 43 8.71 50.32 -23.68
C GLY A 43 7.90 50.21 -22.40
N ASP A 44 7.04 51.19 -22.16
CA ASP A 44 6.13 51.29 -21.02
C ASP A 44 5.17 50.10 -21.00
N TYR A 45 5.26 49.27 -19.96
CA TYR A 45 4.25 48.25 -19.65
C TYR A 45 3.48 48.63 -18.40
N SER A 46 2.21 48.91 -18.67
CA SER A 46 1.07 49.08 -17.78
C SER A 46 1.10 48.16 -16.54
N THR A 47 0.94 48.79 -15.39
CA THR A 47 0.72 48.20 -14.07
C THR A 47 -0.43 47.20 -14.06
N CYS A 48 -0.12 45.91 -13.88
CA CYS A 48 -1.10 44.88 -13.59
C CYS A 48 -0.98 44.41 -12.13
N SER A 49 -1.98 44.81 -11.36
CA SER A 49 -2.56 44.17 -10.16
C SER A 49 -1.68 43.18 -9.39
N SER A 50 -1.13 43.65 -8.28
CA SER A 50 -0.55 42.81 -7.22
C SER A 50 -1.67 42.01 -6.52
N TYR A 51 -1.86 40.75 -6.93
CA TYR A 51 -2.59 39.82 -6.08
C TYR A 51 -1.71 39.49 -4.89
N ALA A 52 -2.10 40.00 -3.73
CA ALA A 52 -1.51 39.66 -2.45
C ALA A 52 -1.61 38.14 -2.25
N THR A 53 -0.46 37.47 -2.24
CA THR A 53 -0.37 36.11 -1.72
C THR A 53 -0.84 36.16 -0.25
N PRO A 54 -1.90 35.43 0.12
CA PRO A 54 -2.32 35.39 1.51
C PRO A 54 -1.17 34.83 2.33
N LYS A 55 -0.66 35.64 3.27
CA LYS A 55 0.22 35.17 4.34
C LYS A 55 -0.58 34.17 5.17
N LEU A 56 -0.54 32.90 4.76
CA LEU A 56 -0.91 31.78 5.59
C LEU A 56 0.03 31.84 6.79
N VAL A 57 -0.51 32.26 7.93
CA VAL A 57 0.14 32.12 9.23
C VAL A 57 0.14 30.63 9.53
N ILE A 58 1.13 29.93 8.98
CA ILE A 58 1.39 28.53 9.29
C ILE A 58 2.01 28.57 10.68
N ALA A 59 1.21 28.31 11.71
CA ALA A 59 1.76 27.92 13.00
C ALA A 59 2.76 26.79 12.72
N GLU A 60 4.00 26.95 13.15
CA GLU A 60 5.01 25.91 13.02
C GLU A 60 4.42 24.62 13.58
N ILE A 61 4.17 23.64 12.70
CA ILE A 61 3.76 22.31 13.12
C ILE A 61 5.01 21.70 13.73
N THR A 62 5.20 21.90 15.04
CA THR A 62 6.28 21.28 15.78
C THR A 62 6.09 19.76 15.69
N PRO A 63 7.13 18.98 15.30
CA PRO A 63 7.06 17.53 15.16
C PRO A 63 6.69 16.74 16.43
N GLU A 64 6.47 17.41 17.57
CA GLU A 64 6.20 16.82 18.87
C GLU A 64 4.77 16.28 19.06
N CYS A 65 3.90 16.42 18.07
CA CYS A 65 2.52 15.91 18.13
C CYS A 65 2.39 14.45 17.64
N CYS A 66 3.38 13.60 17.87
CA CYS A 66 3.12 12.16 17.85
C CYS A 66 2.45 11.80 19.18
N PRO A 67 1.16 11.41 19.20
CA PRO A 67 0.52 11.04 20.45
C PRO A 67 1.17 9.78 21.00
N ASP A 68 2.03 9.94 22.01
CA ASP A 68 2.64 8.85 22.80
C ASP A 68 1.58 7.91 23.41
N ASN A 69 0.32 8.36 23.45
CA ASN A 69 -0.81 7.67 24.05
C ASN A 69 -1.37 6.50 23.22
N ILE A 70 -0.86 6.26 22.00
CA ILE A 70 -1.35 5.16 21.16
C ILE A 70 -0.82 3.78 21.60
N LYS A 71 0.33 3.72 22.30
CA LYS A 71 0.94 2.43 22.70
C LYS A 71 0.14 1.66 23.77
N ALA A 72 -0.78 2.30 24.51
CA ALA A 72 -1.31 1.72 25.75
C ALA A 72 -2.46 0.72 25.58
N HIS A 73 -3.24 0.73 24.48
CA HIS A 73 -4.53 0.02 24.45
C HIS A 73 -4.53 -1.41 23.90
N TYR A 74 -3.43 -1.91 23.32
CA TYR A 74 -3.36 -3.28 22.78
C TYR A 74 -2.21 -4.13 23.33
N PHE A 75 -1.33 -3.60 24.18
CA PHE A 75 -0.15 -4.29 24.70
C PHE A 75 -0.27 -4.70 26.18
N SER A 76 -1.43 -5.19 26.61
CA SER A 76 -1.61 -5.72 27.97
C SER A 76 -1.96 -7.21 27.97
N SER A 77 -1.01 -8.03 27.52
CA SER A 77 -0.90 -9.43 28.00
C SER A 77 0.52 -9.94 27.76
N LYS A 78 1.37 -9.84 28.79
CA LYS A 78 2.61 -10.61 28.87
C LYS A 78 2.24 -12.09 28.95
N GLY A 79 2.23 -12.78 27.82
CA GLY A 79 1.92 -14.20 27.75
C GLY A 79 1.88 -14.68 26.31
N GLU A 80 2.96 -15.35 25.89
CA GLU A 80 3.14 -16.04 24.61
C GLU A 80 3.10 -15.14 23.36
N SER A 81 4.19 -15.19 22.57
CA SER A 81 4.33 -14.53 21.27
C SER A 81 3.31 -15.08 20.27
N LYS A 82 2.08 -14.59 20.34
CA LYS A 82 1.05 -14.84 19.33
C LYS A 82 1.17 -13.76 18.28
N ARG A 83 1.40 -14.19 17.04
CA ARG A 83 1.42 -13.32 15.86
C ARG A 83 0.20 -12.39 15.91
N PRO A 84 0.35 -11.08 15.63
CA PRO A 84 -0.75 -10.14 15.68
C PRO A 84 -1.86 -10.60 14.73
N PRO A 85 -3.13 -10.45 15.14
CA PRO A 85 -4.25 -10.92 14.36
C PRO A 85 -4.24 -10.24 12.97
N ASN A 86 -4.49 -11.03 11.91
CA ASN A 86 -4.63 -10.47 10.58
C ASN A 86 -5.90 -9.60 10.51
N ILE A 87 -5.72 -8.27 10.54
CA ILE A 87 -6.83 -7.32 10.52
C ILE A 87 -7.72 -7.44 9.27
N LEU A 88 -7.17 -7.95 8.15
CA LEU A 88 -7.91 -8.12 6.91
C LEU A 88 -8.88 -9.32 6.91
N LYS A 89 -8.80 -10.22 7.90
CA LYS A 89 -9.76 -11.34 8.07
C LYS A 89 -11.20 -10.88 8.22
N ASN A 90 -11.39 -9.64 8.66
CA ASN A 90 -12.70 -9.04 8.87
C ASN A 90 -13.34 -8.47 7.59
N PHE A 91 -12.64 -8.56 6.45
CA PHE A 91 -13.03 -8.02 5.16
C PHE A 91 -13.15 -9.13 4.12
N ILE A 92 -13.94 -8.87 3.09
CA ILE A 92 -14.19 -9.79 1.98
C ILE A 92 -13.72 -9.12 0.69
N ASP A 93 -12.94 -9.84 -0.12
CA ASP A 93 -12.47 -9.34 -1.40
C ASP A 93 -13.60 -9.36 -2.44
N ILE A 94 -13.80 -8.26 -3.17
CA ILE A 94 -14.78 -8.21 -4.26
C ILE A 94 -14.09 -8.70 -5.54
N PRO A 95 -14.42 -9.88 -6.09
CA PRO A 95 -13.76 -10.36 -7.29
C PRO A 95 -13.97 -9.38 -8.44
N LYS A 96 -12.88 -9.00 -9.12
CA LYS A 96 -12.94 -8.16 -10.32
C LYS A 96 -13.72 -8.92 -11.40
N LYS A 97 -14.72 -8.27 -12.00
CA LYS A 97 -15.39 -8.79 -13.20
C LYS A 97 -14.33 -8.97 -14.29
N SER A 98 -14.15 -10.21 -14.76
CA SER A 98 -13.27 -10.49 -15.90
C SER A 98 -13.81 -9.77 -17.14
N HIS A 99 -12.98 -8.93 -17.77
CA HIS A 99 -13.34 -8.25 -19.02
C HIS A 99 -13.29 -9.17 -20.25
N LYS A 100 -12.79 -10.41 -20.12
CA LYS A 100 -12.73 -11.36 -21.24
C LYS A 100 -14.13 -11.90 -21.53
N ARG A 101 -14.76 -11.38 -22.60
CA ARG A 101 -16.01 -11.92 -23.17
C ARG A 101 -15.85 -13.42 -23.38
N GLY A 102 -16.80 -14.21 -22.87
CA GLY A 102 -16.85 -15.66 -23.07
C GLY A 102 -16.06 -16.53 -22.09
N LYS A 103 -15.31 -15.97 -21.13
CA LYS A 103 -14.74 -16.77 -20.04
C LYS A 103 -15.69 -16.73 -18.84
N VAL A 104 -16.24 -17.88 -18.47
CA VAL A 104 -16.95 -18.06 -17.20
C VAL A 104 -15.99 -17.62 -16.09
N PRO A 105 -16.33 -16.59 -15.29
CA PRO A 105 -15.48 -16.19 -14.19
C PRO A 105 -15.26 -17.40 -13.29
N ILE A 106 -14.01 -17.82 -13.10
CA ILE A 106 -13.69 -18.78 -12.05
C ILE A 106 -13.89 -18.02 -10.74
N VAL A 107 -15.12 -18.03 -10.23
CA VAL A 107 -15.50 -17.41 -8.96
C VAL A 107 -15.03 -18.32 -7.84
N ARG A 108 -13.71 -18.41 -7.65
CA ARG A 108 -13.21 -18.77 -6.32
C ARG A 108 -13.42 -17.50 -5.48
N GLN A 109 -14.49 -17.49 -4.69
CA GLN A 109 -14.66 -16.44 -3.69
C GLN A 109 -13.42 -16.47 -2.80
N ARG A 110 -12.63 -15.40 -2.83
CA ARG A 110 -11.58 -15.22 -1.83
C ARG A 110 -12.27 -14.71 -0.59
N GLU A 111 -12.09 -15.43 0.51
CA GLU A 111 -12.71 -15.07 1.78
C GLU A 111 -12.13 -13.76 2.32
N GLU A 112 -10.82 -13.51 2.12
CA GLU A 112 -10.13 -12.33 2.64
C GLU A 112 -9.22 -11.62 1.61
N PRO A 113 -9.09 -10.29 1.69
CA PRO A 113 -8.07 -9.54 0.94
C PRO A 113 -6.64 -9.91 1.36
N LYS A 114 -5.74 -10.02 0.38
CA LYS A 114 -4.32 -10.26 0.64
C LYS A 114 -3.65 -9.04 1.30
N LYS A 115 -2.89 -9.26 2.38
CA LYS A 115 -2.08 -8.21 3.04
C LYS A 115 -1.18 -7.46 2.06
N GLU A 116 -0.45 -8.19 1.23
CA GLU A 116 0.45 -7.60 0.23
C GLU A 116 -0.28 -6.67 -0.74
N TYR A 117 -1.47 -7.08 -1.23
CA TYR A 117 -2.28 -6.23 -2.12
C TYR A 117 -2.66 -4.91 -1.45
N PHE A 118 -3.07 -4.97 -0.18
CA PHE A 118 -3.43 -3.79 0.60
C PHE A 118 -2.24 -2.84 0.78
N ARG A 119 -1.08 -3.38 1.20
CA ARG A 119 0.18 -2.62 1.38
C ARG A 119 0.61 -1.92 0.09
N ILE A 120 0.64 -2.67 -1.01
CA ILE A 120 0.95 -2.14 -2.35
C ILE A 120 0.05 -0.97 -2.69
N LYS A 121 -1.26 -1.15 -2.49
CA LYS A 121 -2.26 -0.16 -2.89
C LYS A 121 -2.08 1.14 -2.12
N LEU A 122 -1.84 1.07 -0.82
CA LEU A 122 -1.59 2.24 0.02
C LEU A 122 -0.26 2.91 -0.30
N ILE A 123 0.84 2.17 -0.38
CA ILE A 123 2.17 2.75 -0.66
C ILE A 123 2.19 3.41 -2.05
N ARG A 124 1.60 2.76 -3.06
CA ARG A 124 1.44 3.37 -4.40
C ARG A 124 0.55 4.61 -4.36
N GLY A 125 -0.55 4.54 -3.61
CA GLY A 125 -1.45 5.67 -3.39
C GLY A 125 -0.73 6.86 -2.76
N HIS A 126 0.05 6.62 -1.70
CA HIS A 126 0.85 7.64 -1.01
C HIS A 126 1.86 8.29 -1.96
N LYS A 127 2.66 7.50 -2.69
CA LYS A 127 3.60 8.02 -3.70
C LYS A 127 2.88 8.87 -4.76
N ARG A 128 1.72 8.44 -5.24
CA ARG A 128 0.91 9.21 -6.20
C ARG A 128 0.38 10.51 -5.59
N ALA A 129 -0.03 10.50 -4.32
CA ALA A 129 -0.51 11.67 -3.62
C ALA A 129 0.62 12.71 -3.46
N LEU A 130 1.82 12.27 -3.08
CA LEU A 130 3.02 13.13 -3.03
C LEU A 130 3.31 13.78 -4.39
N ARG A 131 3.33 12.99 -5.47
CA ARG A 131 3.52 13.53 -6.83
C ARG A 131 2.42 14.54 -7.19
N PHE A 132 1.18 14.29 -6.79
CA PHE A 132 0.09 15.23 -7.03
C PHE A 132 0.36 16.55 -6.30
N VAL A 133 0.70 16.51 -5.01
CA VAL A 133 1.05 17.70 -4.21
C VAL A 133 2.18 18.50 -4.84
N PHE A 134 3.19 17.84 -5.39
CA PHE A 134 4.38 18.50 -5.93
C PHE A 134 4.20 19.07 -7.35
N LEU A 135 3.22 18.58 -8.11
CA LEU A 135 3.07 18.89 -9.54
C LEU A 135 1.79 19.64 -9.87
N LYS A 136 0.75 19.49 -9.06
CA LYS A 136 -0.61 19.96 -9.37
C LYS A 136 -1.17 20.76 -8.20
N GLU A 137 -1.92 21.80 -8.55
CA GLU A 137 -2.71 22.54 -7.57
C GLU A 137 -4.09 21.88 -7.38
N GLY A 138 -4.60 21.96 -6.16
CA GLY A 138 -5.95 21.49 -5.79
C GLY A 138 -6.01 20.03 -5.35
N PHE A 139 -7.15 19.38 -5.64
CA PHE A 139 -7.49 18.06 -5.11
C PHE A 139 -7.45 16.96 -6.17
N PRO A 140 -6.96 15.76 -5.84
CA PRO A 140 -7.04 14.58 -6.71
C PRO A 140 -8.49 14.19 -6.97
N LYS A 141 -8.81 13.90 -8.23
CA LYS A 141 -10.18 13.56 -8.69
C LYS A 141 -10.40 12.07 -8.96
N THR A 142 -9.32 11.28 -9.00
CA THR A 142 -9.33 9.88 -9.46
C THR A 142 -8.59 8.97 -8.48
N THR A 143 -8.68 7.66 -8.71
CA THR A 143 -7.99 6.59 -7.95
C THR A 143 -8.37 6.53 -6.47
N ILE A 144 -7.59 5.79 -5.67
CA ILE A 144 -7.73 5.73 -4.22
C ILE A 144 -7.55 7.12 -3.56
N ASN A 145 -6.82 8.03 -4.21
CA ASN A 145 -6.53 9.35 -3.66
C ASN A 145 -7.66 10.36 -3.83
N LYS A 146 -8.74 10.05 -4.56
CA LYS A 146 -9.83 10.98 -4.82
C LYS A 146 -10.34 11.64 -3.52
N VAL A 147 -10.34 12.97 -3.50
CA VAL A 147 -10.86 13.79 -2.40
C VAL A 147 -12.25 14.32 -2.76
N ASN A 148 -13.21 14.11 -1.87
CA ASN A 148 -14.57 14.60 -1.98
C ASN A 148 -14.64 16.04 -1.46
N LYS A 149 -14.91 16.99 -2.36
CA LYS A 149 -14.99 18.42 -2.04
C LYS A 149 -16.18 18.80 -1.14
N ASN A 150 -17.12 17.88 -0.93
CA ASN A 150 -18.25 18.09 -0.03
C ASN A 150 -18.00 17.51 1.37
N ASN A 151 -16.87 16.81 1.57
CA ASN A 151 -16.48 16.23 2.86
C ASN A 151 -15.37 17.10 3.48
N GLN A 152 -15.75 17.97 4.42
CA GLN A 152 -14.82 18.89 5.07
C GLN A 152 -13.67 18.16 5.78
N ASN A 153 -13.96 17.05 6.47
CA ASN A 153 -12.92 16.26 7.15
C ASN A 153 -11.85 15.77 6.17
N GLN A 154 -12.25 15.41 4.94
CA GLN A 154 -11.30 14.98 3.92
C GLN A 154 -10.48 16.13 3.34
N ILE A 155 -11.09 17.32 3.20
CA ILE A 155 -10.39 18.54 2.80
C ILE A 155 -9.33 18.89 3.85
N ASP A 156 -9.72 18.89 5.12
CA ASP A 156 -8.83 19.25 6.23
C ASP A 156 -7.66 18.27 6.32
N ALA A 157 -7.93 16.95 6.25
CA ALA A 157 -6.89 15.93 6.21
C ALA A 157 -5.95 16.10 5.00
N TRP A 158 -6.50 16.44 3.82
CA TRP A 158 -5.68 16.67 2.62
C TRP A 158 -4.78 17.90 2.79
N ASN A 159 -5.29 18.99 3.36
CA ASN A 159 -4.52 20.20 3.58
C ASN A 159 -3.37 19.96 4.56
N ILE A 160 -3.60 19.21 5.64
CA ILE A 160 -2.55 18.82 6.60
C ILE A 160 -1.47 17.99 5.88
N PHE A 161 -1.88 16.96 5.14
CA PHE A 161 -0.98 16.13 4.35
C PHE A 161 -0.16 16.97 3.34
N GLN A 162 -0.81 17.89 2.63
CA GLN A 162 -0.19 18.76 1.65
C GLN A 162 0.84 19.70 2.28
N ILE A 163 0.49 20.38 3.37
CA ILE A 163 1.39 21.30 4.09
C ILE A 163 2.63 20.54 4.56
N PHE A 164 2.44 19.41 5.25
CA PHE A 164 3.55 18.59 5.73
C PHE A 164 4.46 18.11 4.58
N SER A 165 3.84 17.68 3.47
CA SER A 165 4.57 17.19 2.29
C SER A 165 5.44 18.28 1.66
N LEU A 166 4.92 19.51 1.57
CA LEU A 166 5.66 20.65 1.02
C LEU A 166 6.79 21.11 1.95
N GLN A 167 6.58 21.08 3.27
CA GLN A 167 7.63 21.38 4.26
C GLN A 167 8.78 20.37 4.23
N ASN A 168 8.50 19.12 3.85
CA ASN A 168 9.48 18.03 3.77
C ASN A 168 9.83 17.63 2.33
N PHE A 169 9.73 18.57 1.38
CA PHE A 169 9.83 18.31 -0.05
C PHE A 169 11.10 17.54 -0.44
N ASP A 170 12.27 17.96 0.04
CA ASP A 170 13.55 17.36 -0.38
C ASP A 170 13.65 15.87 -0.04
N LYS A 171 13.15 15.47 1.13
CA LYS A 171 13.10 14.05 1.56
C LYS A 171 12.03 13.27 0.81
N LEU A 172 10.83 13.84 0.66
CA LEU A 172 9.68 13.12 0.09
C LEU A 172 9.72 13.06 -1.44
N LYS A 173 10.43 13.96 -2.10
CA LYS A 173 10.57 13.97 -3.56
C LYS A 173 11.23 12.70 -4.08
N THR A 174 12.27 12.21 -3.43
CA THR A 174 12.96 10.97 -3.84
C THR A 174 12.02 9.76 -3.70
N VAL A 175 11.33 9.67 -2.57
CA VAL A 175 10.40 8.59 -2.23
C VAL A 175 9.16 8.58 -3.14
N SER A 176 8.71 9.75 -3.59
CA SER A 176 7.58 9.89 -4.51
C SER A 176 7.83 9.27 -5.88
N LYS A 177 9.10 9.08 -6.27
CA LYS A 177 9.46 8.46 -7.54
C LYS A 177 9.17 6.97 -7.54
N THR A 178 8.90 6.46 -8.73
CA THR A 178 8.75 5.03 -8.99
C THR A 178 9.88 4.65 -9.93
N ASP A 179 11.06 4.35 -9.38
CA ASP A 179 12.29 4.15 -10.17
C ASP A 179 12.22 2.91 -11.08
N ASN A 180 11.38 1.94 -10.69
CA ASN A 180 11.07 0.72 -11.43
C ASN A 180 9.55 0.61 -11.58
N GLY A 181 9.03 0.89 -12.79
CA GLY A 181 7.62 0.68 -13.12
C GLY A 181 7.19 -0.78 -12.83
N PRO A 182 5.92 -1.02 -12.45
CA PRO A 182 5.44 -2.38 -12.19
C PRO A 182 5.68 -3.28 -13.40
N LEU A 183 5.93 -4.58 -13.18
CA LEU A 183 6.16 -5.53 -14.28
C LEU A 183 5.09 -5.50 -15.38
N THR A 184 3.87 -5.11 -15.02
CA THR A 184 2.73 -5.08 -15.94
C THR A 184 2.83 -3.98 -16.99
N ASP A 185 3.43 -2.82 -16.67
CA ASP A 185 3.55 -1.67 -17.59
C ASP A 185 5.01 -1.33 -17.95
N GLY A 186 5.97 -1.83 -17.15
CA GLY A 186 7.39 -1.59 -17.32
C GLY A 186 8.16 -2.74 -17.99
N GLU A 187 7.50 -3.82 -18.43
CA GLU A 187 8.17 -5.00 -19.02
C GLU A 187 9.14 -4.61 -20.14
N ALA A 188 8.74 -3.72 -21.06
CA ALA A 188 9.61 -3.25 -22.12
C ALA A 188 10.87 -2.51 -21.60
N ASN A 189 10.72 -1.67 -20.58
CA ASN A 189 11.83 -0.93 -19.98
C ASN A 189 12.74 -1.84 -19.14
N ASN A 190 12.14 -2.83 -18.46
CA ASN A 190 12.86 -3.82 -17.67
C ASN A 190 13.65 -4.79 -18.57
N ILE A 191 13.09 -5.21 -19.70
CA ILE A 191 13.82 -5.98 -20.72
C ILE A 191 14.99 -5.18 -21.27
N LYS A 192 14.82 -3.87 -21.50
CA LYS A 192 15.93 -3.01 -21.95
C LYS A 192 17.04 -2.87 -20.91
N ARG A 193 16.70 -2.72 -19.61
CA ARG A 193 17.68 -2.53 -18.52
C ARG A 193 18.38 -3.82 -18.10
N TYR A 194 17.63 -4.89 -17.93
CA TYR A 194 18.10 -6.14 -17.30
C TYR A 194 18.10 -7.34 -18.25
N GLY A 195 17.77 -7.14 -19.53
CA GLY A 195 17.70 -8.19 -20.54
C GLY A 195 16.48 -9.10 -20.42
N LYS A 196 16.48 -10.20 -21.18
CA LYS A 196 15.36 -11.17 -21.19
C LYS A 196 15.12 -11.86 -19.84
N ASN A 197 16.14 -11.89 -18.98
CA ASN A 197 16.10 -12.51 -17.65
C ASN A 197 15.68 -11.52 -16.54
N TYR A 198 15.14 -10.36 -16.90
CA TYR A 198 14.71 -9.34 -15.94
C TYR A 198 13.73 -9.89 -14.88
N LYS A 199 12.97 -10.94 -15.20
CA LYS A 199 12.01 -11.54 -14.26
C LYS A 199 12.69 -12.11 -13.03
N ASP A 200 13.88 -12.69 -13.17
CA ASP A 200 14.62 -13.31 -12.08
C ASP A 200 15.37 -12.27 -11.24
N VAL A 201 15.86 -11.20 -11.87
CA VAL A 201 16.46 -10.04 -11.18
C VAL A 201 15.41 -9.33 -10.32
N ILE A 202 14.24 -9.02 -10.88
CA ILE A 202 13.22 -8.24 -10.17
C ILE A 202 12.40 -9.12 -9.21
N LYS A 203 12.43 -10.46 -9.32
CA LYS A 203 11.66 -11.37 -8.44
C LYS A 203 11.94 -11.10 -6.96
N GLY A 204 13.18 -10.76 -6.59
CA GLY A 204 13.57 -10.41 -5.23
C GLY A 204 13.06 -9.05 -4.71
N GLU A 205 12.75 -8.11 -5.61
CA GLU A 205 12.33 -6.73 -5.25
C GLU A 205 10.81 -6.53 -5.24
N LYS A 206 10.02 -7.54 -5.61
CA LYS A 206 8.57 -7.40 -5.88
C LYS A 206 7.66 -7.54 -4.68
N THR A 207 8.12 -8.20 -3.63
CA THR A 207 7.26 -8.51 -2.51
C THR A 207 7.20 -7.29 -1.62
N PHE A 208 6.02 -6.69 -1.50
CA PHE A 208 5.73 -5.67 -0.46
C PHE A 208 5.53 -6.40 0.88
N ASN A 209 6.54 -7.20 1.19
CA ASN A 209 6.70 -7.95 2.42
C ASN A 209 7.06 -6.98 3.55
N ASN A 210 7.30 -7.52 4.74
CA ASN A 210 7.62 -6.70 5.91
C ASN A 210 8.90 -5.89 5.65
N LYS A 211 9.97 -6.55 5.20
CA LYS A 211 11.24 -5.91 4.84
C LYS A 211 11.09 -4.69 3.94
N PHE A 212 10.28 -4.77 2.87
CA PHE A 212 10.04 -3.63 2.00
C PHE A 212 9.33 -2.48 2.73
N CYS A 213 8.35 -2.79 3.56
CA CYS A 213 7.66 -1.79 4.37
C CYS A 213 8.63 -1.14 5.36
N ASP A 214 9.50 -1.92 6.00
CA ASP A 214 10.52 -1.42 6.95
C ASP A 214 11.46 -0.43 6.26
N GLU A 215 11.99 -0.81 5.09
CA GLU A 215 12.85 0.06 4.27
C GLU A 215 12.11 1.32 3.80
N TYR A 216 10.83 1.20 3.42
CA TYR A 216 10.03 2.32 2.95
C TYR A 216 9.73 3.34 4.08
N PHE A 217 9.49 2.85 5.29
CA PHE A 217 9.15 3.65 6.47
C PHE A 217 10.35 3.98 7.38
N ALA A 218 11.58 3.65 6.95
CA ALA A 218 12.79 3.93 7.70
C ALA A 218 13.04 5.44 7.93
N ASP A 219 12.62 6.30 6.99
CA ASP A 219 12.69 7.76 7.16
C ASP A 219 11.45 8.28 7.88
N GLN A 220 11.66 8.97 9.00
CA GLN A 220 10.60 9.54 9.82
C GLN A 220 9.66 10.48 9.04
N ALA A 221 10.17 11.25 8.07
CA ALA A 221 9.33 12.13 7.24
C ALA A 221 8.40 11.31 6.33
N VAL A 222 8.85 10.16 5.83
CA VAL A 222 8.01 9.26 5.02
C VAL A 222 6.91 8.65 5.87
N SER A 223 7.28 8.18 7.06
CA SER A 223 6.37 7.59 8.04
C SER A 223 5.28 8.57 8.46
N MET A 224 5.65 9.78 8.87
CA MET A 224 4.69 10.83 9.24
C MET A 224 3.82 11.27 8.07
N SER A 225 4.40 11.44 6.88
CA SER A 225 3.64 11.73 5.66
C SER A 225 2.61 10.63 5.36
N PHE A 226 2.97 9.37 5.58
CA PHE A 226 2.05 8.25 5.38
C PHE A 226 0.93 8.19 6.42
N VAL A 227 1.19 8.60 7.67
CA VAL A 227 0.16 8.74 8.71
C VAL A 227 -0.88 9.78 8.28
N TYR A 228 -0.44 10.98 7.87
CA TYR A 228 -1.36 12.02 7.36
C TYR A 228 -2.08 11.59 6.09
N TYR A 229 -1.38 10.87 5.20
CA TYR A 229 -2.02 10.27 4.03
C TYR A 229 -3.09 9.24 4.41
N SER A 230 -2.86 8.44 5.45
CA SER A 230 -3.85 7.50 5.95
C SER A 230 -5.10 8.24 6.46
N ASP A 231 -4.94 9.38 7.14
CA ASP A 231 -6.07 10.24 7.51
C ASP A 231 -6.91 10.67 6.30
N VAL A 232 -6.27 11.08 5.21
CA VAL A 232 -6.97 11.44 3.96
C VAL A 232 -7.81 10.28 3.42
N ILE A 233 -7.28 9.05 3.48
CA ILE A 233 -7.96 7.87 2.95
C ILE A 233 -9.11 7.44 3.85
N PHE A 234 -8.89 7.40 5.17
CA PHE A 234 -9.87 6.89 6.13
C PHE A 234 -10.87 7.93 6.62
N SER A 235 -10.79 9.19 6.18
CA SER A 235 -11.85 10.20 6.34
C SER A 235 -13.03 10.01 5.38
N ASN A 236 -12.95 9.03 4.48
CA ASN A 236 -14.02 8.67 3.54
C ASN A 236 -15.18 7.94 4.22
N SER A 237 -16.37 7.98 3.58
CA SER A 237 -17.48 7.14 4.03
C SER A 237 -17.14 5.65 3.85
N ILE A 238 -17.86 4.77 4.57
CA ILE A 238 -17.64 3.32 4.48
C ILE A 238 -17.88 2.82 3.03
N GLU A 239 -18.85 3.38 2.33
CA GLU A 239 -19.15 3.06 0.94
C GLU A 239 -17.99 3.45 0.01
N GLU A 240 -17.45 4.66 0.20
CA GLU A 240 -16.29 5.14 -0.53
C GLU A 240 -15.05 4.28 -0.25
N LEU A 241 -14.82 3.87 1.00
CA LEU A 241 -13.74 2.97 1.39
C LEU A 241 -13.88 1.59 0.73
N CYS A 242 -15.08 0.99 0.79
CA CYS A 242 -15.37 -0.27 0.12
C CYS A 242 -15.08 -0.17 -1.39
N ALA A 243 -15.49 0.93 -2.04
CA ALA A 243 -15.24 1.17 -3.45
C ALA A 243 -13.74 1.37 -3.76
N LYS A 244 -13.05 2.21 -2.99
CA LYS A 244 -11.62 2.50 -3.16
C LYS A 244 -10.77 1.25 -2.99
N PHE A 245 -11.02 0.46 -1.96
CA PHE A 245 -10.26 -0.76 -1.70
C PHE A 245 -10.73 -1.97 -2.51
N ASN A 246 -11.96 -1.94 -3.03
CA ASN A 246 -12.66 -3.06 -3.64
C ASN A 246 -12.86 -4.22 -2.63
N PHE A 247 -13.18 -3.85 -1.38
CA PHE A 247 -13.46 -4.75 -0.27
C PHE A 247 -14.92 -4.61 0.16
N ARG A 248 -15.44 -5.59 0.90
CA ARG A 248 -16.66 -5.47 1.71
C ARG A 248 -16.32 -5.70 3.17
N CYS A 249 -16.97 -4.96 4.06
CA CYS A 249 -16.86 -5.13 5.51
C CYS A 249 -18.01 -5.95 6.12
N CYS A 250 -19.08 -6.21 5.34
CA CYS A 250 -20.28 -6.97 5.74
C CYS A 250 -20.79 -7.88 4.60
N VAL A 251 -21.52 -8.93 4.98
CA VAL A 251 -22.16 -9.89 4.07
C VAL A 251 -23.66 -9.62 4.02
N GLY A 252 -24.24 -9.64 2.82
CA GLY A 252 -25.70 -9.70 2.64
C GLY A 252 -26.50 -8.44 2.97
N THR A 253 -25.90 -7.42 3.61
CA THR A 253 -26.59 -6.15 3.91
C THR A 253 -26.29 -5.09 2.87
N LEU A 254 -27.29 -4.25 2.58
CA LEU A 254 -27.15 -3.02 1.78
C LEU A 254 -26.68 -1.83 2.61
N TYR A 255 -26.86 -1.91 3.93
CA TYR A 255 -26.53 -0.86 4.88
C TYR A 255 -25.38 -1.31 5.78
N HIS A 256 -24.50 -0.35 6.10
CA HIS A 256 -23.41 -0.53 7.05
C HIS A 256 -23.91 -0.26 8.48
N ASN A 257 -23.36 -0.99 9.45
CA ASN A 257 -23.63 -0.84 10.88
C ASN A 257 -22.35 -0.40 11.61
N ASP A 258 -22.44 -0.19 12.93
CA ASP A 258 -21.30 0.26 13.75
C ASP A 258 -20.11 -0.70 13.70
N GLN A 259 -20.35 -2.01 13.58
CA GLN A 259 -19.28 -3.00 13.40
C GLN A 259 -18.48 -2.78 12.10
N CYS A 260 -19.13 -2.30 11.04
CA CYS A 260 -18.43 -1.93 9.81
C CYS A 260 -17.47 -0.77 10.07
N LYS A 261 -17.92 0.23 10.84
CA LYS A 261 -17.12 1.40 11.22
C LYS A 261 -15.91 0.98 12.05
N GLU A 262 -16.11 0.17 13.09
CA GLU A 262 -15.03 -0.35 13.95
C GLU A 262 -13.97 -1.12 13.15
N LYS A 263 -14.38 -1.94 12.17
CA LYS A 263 -13.45 -2.66 11.28
C LYS A 263 -12.57 -1.69 10.47
N TRP A 264 -13.16 -0.63 9.91
CA TRP A 264 -12.43 0.37 9.14
C TRP A 264 -11.54 1.24 10.02
N GLU A 265 -11.99 1.62 11.22
CA GLU A 265 -11.19 2.33 12.21
C GLU A 265 -9.99 1.48 12.67
N SER A 266 -10.19 0.19 12.91
CA SER A 266 -9.11 -0.74 13.26
C SER A 266 -8.11 -0.90 12.11
N LEU A 267 -8.57 -0.90 10.86
CA LEU A 267 -7.69 -0.93 9.70
C LEU A 267 -6.91 0.40 9.53
N SER A 268 -7.55 1.54 9.78
CA SER A 268 -6.91 2.86 9.82
C SER A 268 -5.81 2.91 10.88
N TYR A 269 -6.12 2.43 12.09
CA TYR A 269 -5.19 2.32 13.19
C TYR A 269 -3.99 1.44 12.83
N TYR A 270 -4.24 0.25 12.25
CA TYR A 270 -3.18 -0.64 11.75
C TYR A 270 -2.25 0.10 10.78
N CYS A 271 -2.79 0.90 9.85
CA CYS A 271 -1.98 1.65 8.89
C CYS A 271 -1.07 2.68 9.55
N LYS A 272 -1.55 3.34 10.61
CA LYS A 272 -0.80 4.41 11.30
C LYS A 272 0.22 3.89 12.30
N THR A 273 0.03 2.66 12.78
CA THR A 273 0.86 2.06 13.83
C THR A 273 1.68 0.91 13.26
N GLN A 274 1.08 -0.25 13.11
CA GLN A 274 1.76 -1.50 12.76
C GLN A 274 2.34 -1.54 11.35
N LEU A 275 1.76 -0.81 10.40
CA LEU A 275 2.31 -0.77 9.04
C LEU A 275 3.52 0.16 8.92
N VAL A 276 3.54 1.24 9.70
CA VAL A 276 4.62 2.25 9.72
C VAL A 276 5.73 1.84 10.67
N HIS A 277 5.38 1.20 11.78
CA HIS A 277 6.27 0.60 12.75
C HIS A 277 6.03 -0.90 12.73
N ILE A 278 6.67 -1.59 11.80
CA ILE A 278 6.86 -3.03 11.93
C ILE A 278 7.98 -3.14 12.96
N ASP A 279 7.61 -3.31 14.23
CA ASP A 279 8.60 -3.65 15.24
C ASP A 279 9.28 -4.95 14.77
N ASP A 280 10.61 -4.93 14.63
CA ASP A 280 11.49 -6.03 14.15
C ASP A 280 11.33 -7.35 14.93
N GLU A 281 10.49 -7.41 15.96
CA GLU A 281 10.32 -8.56 16.85
C GLU A 281 9.52 -9.71 16.24
N ILE A 282 8.95 -9.55 15.04
CA ILE A 282 8.26 -10.64 14.33
C ILE A 282 9.03 -10.95 13.05
N GLN A 283 10.25 -11.45 13.22
CA GLN A 283 10.92 -12.18 12.13
C GLN A 283 10.02 -13.36 11.75
N GLU A 284 9.39 -13.25 10.58
CA GLU A 284 8.76 -14.36 9.88
C GLU A 284 9.88 -15.35 9.54
N ASN A 285 10.19 -16.27 10.46
CA ASN A 285 10.90 -17.50 10.13
C ASN A 285 9.98 -18.33 9.21
N ASN A 286 9.90 -17.92 7.95
CA ASN A 286 9.63 -18.80 6.82
C ASN A 286 10.95 -19.47 6.48
N GLU A 287 11.50 -20.25 7.42
CA GLU A 287 12.36 -21.34 7.00
C GLU A 287 11.45 -22.29 6.24
N ASP A 288 11.72 -22.39 4.94
CA ASP A 288 11.14 -23.37 4.07
C ASP A 288 11.21 -24.73 4.77
N ILE A 289 10.05 -25.27 5.17
CA ILE A 289 9.93 -26.68 5.52
C ILE A 289 10.13 -27.41 4.18
N GLU A 290 11.40 -27.64 3.85
CA GLU A 290 11.81 -28.72 2.97
C GLU A 290 11.31 -30.00 3.64
N MET A 291 10.14 -30.47 3.21
CA MET A 291 9.68 -31.81 3.52
C MET A 291 10.68 -32.79 2.89
N CYS A 292 11.61 -33.30 3.70
CA CYS A 292 12.30 -34.54 3.37
C CYS A 292 11.25 -35.66 3.35
N ASP A 293 10.79 -36.01 2.15
CA ASP A 293 10.07 -37.25 1.87
C ASP A 293 11.04 -38.44 2.04
N ASP A 294 11.37 -38.81 3.28
CA ASP A 294 12.11 -40.04 3.56
C ASP A 294 11.69 -40.62 4.91
N GLU A 295 10.53 -41.27 4.95
CA GLU A 295 10.31 -42.40 5.85
C GLU A 295 9.39 -43.43 5.16
N LYS A 296 10.00 -44.18 4.24
CA LYS A 296 9.52 -45.51 3.85
C LYS A 296 9.58 -46.41 5.08
N TYR A 297 8.42 -46.62 5.70
CA TYR A 297 8.23 -47.67 6.69
C TYR A 297 8.40 -49.03 5.99
N ILE A 298 9.57 -49.63 6.16
CA ILE A 298 9.83 -51.04 5.82
C ILE A 298 9.14 -51.87 6.91
N ILE A 299 8.00 -52.47 6.57
CA ILE A 299 7.41 -53.54 7.36
C ILE A 299 8.28 -54.77 7.16
N GLY A 300 9.18 -55.02 8.11
CA GLY A 300 9.94 -56.25 8.21
C GLY A 300 9.03 -57.40 8.68
N ASN A 301 8.93 -58.43 7.84
CA ASN A 301 8.64 -59.79 8.26
C ASN A 301 9.87 -60.41 8.96
N GLU A 302 9.67 -61.58 9.57
CA GLU A 302 10.61 -62.49 10.27
C GLU A 302 10.55 -62.36 11.82
N ASP A 303 10.50 -63.43 12.62
CA ASP A 303 10.16 -64.83 12.41
C ASP A 303 9.98 -65.48 13.81
N GLU A 304 9.11 -66.48 13.84
CA GLU A 304 9.21 -67.76 14.55
C GLU A 304 10.01 -67.98 15.86
N ASN A 305 9.30 -68.67 16.78
CA ASN A 305 9.74 -69.81 17.61
C ASN A 305 10.69 -69.58 18.81
N LYS A 306 10.24 -69.95 20.03
CA LYS A 306 10.46 -71.30 20.65
C LYS A 306 10.33 -71.30 22.21
N VAL A 307 9.31 -72.04 22.69
CA VAL A 307 9.28 -73.04 23.80
C VAL A 307 9.71 -72.66 25.23
N GLU A 308 8.81 -72.90 26.20
CA GLU A 308 8.95 -73.83 27.35
C GLU A 308 7.62 -73.82 28.16
N MET A 309 6.84 -74.90 28.16
CA MET A 309 6.81 -76.04 29.11
C MET A 309 6.00 -75.80 30.41
N GLU A 310 5.23 -76.83 30.75
CA GLU A 310 4.56 -77.13 32.02
C GLU A 310 3.26 -76.36 32.36
N ILE A 311 2.13 -77.07 32.32
CA ILE A 311 1.39 -77.52 33.51
C ILE A 311 0.45 -78.65 33.08
N GLU A 312 0.89 -79.87 33.38
CA GLU A 312 0.04 -81.04 33.54
C GLU A 312 -0.64 -80.95 34.92
N LYS A 313 -1.85 -81.51 35.04
CA LYS A 313 -2.66 -81.78 36.25
C LYS A 313 -3.75 -80.75 36.60
N SER A 314 -4.95 -81.02 36.08
CA SER A 314 -6.19 -81.27 36.86
C SER A 314 -7.37 -81.19 35.90
N LYS A 315 -8.40 -82.04 35.88
CA LYS A 315 -8.81 -83.23 36.62
C LYS A 315 -10.02 -83.74 35.83
N LYS A 316 -10.03 -85.03 35.47
CA LYS A 316 -11.29 -85.78 35.32
C LYS A 316 -11.89 -85.94 36.72
N VAL A 317 -13.13 -85.47 36.90
CA VAL A 317 -14.22 -86.16 37.61
C VAL A 317 -15.49 -85.79 36.86
#